data_AF-A0A7Z9ZHS9-F1
#
_entry.id   AF-A0A7Z9ZHS9-F1
#
_cell.length_a   1.000
_cell.length_b   1.000
_cell.length_c   1.000
_cell.angle_alpha   90.00
_cell.angle_beta   90.00
_cell.angle_gamma   90.00
#
_symmetry.space_group_name_H-M   'P 1'
#
loop_
_entity.id
_entity.type
_entity.pdbx_description
1 polymer ?
#
loop_
_entity_poly.entity_id
_entity_poly.type
_entity_poly.pdbx_seq_one_letter_code
_entity_poly.pdbx_strand_id
1 'polypeptide(L)'
;MAMENPREREINVAQTMHTIRDRVRQRWRDSGRSPAKALSAADRSFLGAEMLELQKHVREVSHTWAVEERPFVSHVPILGPLIARFREAWNSVSAKWHVRLILQQQVTFNRAVMRSLNELVRCLEAVNNELVRLNEETRWLEHRFEELAAREEKGAARQEEMYIRQQDLVEKQRDLTEKQKDLDRFYKGLVKELAEAIIAKVDTKDRSPLGEADDRAIAKAEEAFTFDYYEFNRLFSGRDEIVERLYEPYVELFQGCQKVLDIGCGRGAFLDLLRENGIGAYGIDTDEEMVRLCLGRGLEVKRGEALTHLRSLADESLDGIFMGHVVEHLRPDRLMELVRLCYAKLKPGSYLVFETPNTLSPFVLLNTYFRDPTHVQPLHPETYRFIADSQGFREVHLSYSHPVPEELQLTKVPGGEGLAEPLKSQLAVLNRNIDRLNEVLYGYQNVAVIAKK
;
A
#
# COMPACT_ATOMS: atom_id res chain seq x y z
N MET A 1 52.27 -17.68 -11.10
CA MET A 1 51.50 -16.47 -11.47
C MET A 1 50.07 -16.92 -11.75
N ALA A 2 49.29 -17.09 -10.69
CA ALA A 2 47.91 -17.56 -10.77
C ALA A 2 47.00 -16.33 -10.64
N MET A 3 46.14 -16.12 -11.63
CA MET A 3 45.16 -15.04 -11.68
C MET A 3 44.02 -15.34 -10.71
N GLU A 4 43.76 -14.43 -9.77
CA GLU A 4 42.59 -14.47 -8.88
C GLU A 4 41.31 -14.04 -9.62
N ASN A 5 40.22 -14.74 -9.31
CA ASN A 5 38.89 -14.69 -9.92
C ASN A 5 38.06 -13.54 -9.33
N PRO A 6 37.45 -12.62 -10.11
CA PRO A 6 36.87 -11.37 -9.60
C PRO A 6 35.41 -11.47 -9.11
N ARG A 7 34.98 -12.59 -8.52
CA ARG A 7 33.56 -12.83 -8.16
C ARG A 7 33.25 -13.04 -6.67
N GLU A 8 34.08 -12.56 -5.77
CA GLU A 8 33.72 -12.45 -4.35
C GLU A 8 34.13 -11.06 -3.83
N ARG A 9 33.25 -10.08 -4.03
CA ARG A 9 33.22 -8.91 -3.15
C ARG A 9 31.90 -9.00 -2.40
N GLU A 10 31.92 -9.62 -1.22
CA GLU A 10 30.88 -9.43 -0.22
C GLU A 10 30.69 -7.93 -0.02
N ILE A 11 29.56 -7.41 -0.47
CA ILE A 11 29.19 -6.03 -0.21
C ILE A 11 28.76 -5.99 1.26
N ASN A 12 29.70 -5.62 2.13
CA ASN A 12 29.39 -5.35 3.53
C ASN A 12 28.50 -4.10 3.59
N VAL A 13 27.19 -4.32 3.70
CA VAL A 13 26.15 -3.28 3.69
C VAL A 13 26.36 -2.30 4.84
N ALA A 14 26.82 -2.77 6.01
CA ALA A 14 27.14 -1.90 7.14
C ALA A 14 28.30 -0.95 6.82
N GLN A 15 29.34 -1.44 6.17
CA GLN A 15 30.49 -0.63 5.73
C GLN A 15 30.10 0.35 4.62
N THR A 16 29.20 -0.06 3.73
CA THR A 16 28.67 0.78 2.63
C THR A 16 27.78 1.90 3.18
N MET A 17 26.90 1.60 4.14
CA MET A 17 26.04 2.58 4.80
C MET A 17 26.82 3.54 5.69
N HIS A 18 27.88 3.08 6.36
CA HIS A 18 28.80 3.94 7.09
C HIS A 18 29.50 4.93 6.14
N THR A 19 29.97 4.43 5.00
CA THR A 19 30.62 5.25 3.96
C THR A 19 29.66 6.28 3.35
N ILE A 20 28.39 5.92 3.14
CA ILE A 20 27.35 6.84 2.67
C ILE A 20 27.07 7.92 3.73
N ARG A 21 26.94 7.53 5.01
CA ARG A 21 26.71 8.46 6.13
C ARG A 21 27.85 9.48 6.26
N ASP A 22 29.09 9.04 6.12
CA ASP A 22 30.26 9.91 6.18
C ASP A 22 30.36 10.81 4.95
N ARG A 23 30.06 10.30 3.74
CA ARG A 23 29.99 11.15 2.54
C ARG A 23 28.90 12.19 2.63
N VAL A 24 27.73 11.87 3.19
CA VAL A 24 26.65 12.84 3.42
C VAL A 24 27.11 13.91 4.41
N ARG A 25 27.71 13.52 5.55
CA ARG A 25 28.27 14.45 6.53
C ARG A 25 29.37 15.35 5.95
N GLN A 26 30.22 14.79 5.11
CA GLN A 26 31.31 15.52 4.46
C GLN A 26 30.77 16.49 3.41
N ARG A 27 29.80 16.08 2.60
CA ARG A 27 29.09 16.94 1.63
C ARG A 27 28.34 18.09 2.31
N TRP A 28 27.87 17.89 3.54
CA TRP A 28 27.24 18.93 4.36
C TRP A 28 28.25 19.93 4.91
N ARG A 29 29.47 19.49 5.27
CA ARG A 29 30.57 20.39 5.64
C ARG A 29 31.11 21.17 4.44
N ASP A 30 31.29 20.50 3.30
CA ASP A 30 31.87 21.08 2.09
C ASP A 30 30.92 22.06 1.38
N SER A 31 29.61 21.89 1.54
CA SER A 31 28.59 22.80 0.99
C SER A 31 28.38 24.07 1.83
N GLY A 32 29.09 24.22 2.96
CA GLY A 32 28.93 25.36 3.87
C GLY A 32 27.54 25.47 4.53
N ARG A 33 26.66 24.49 4.31
CA ARG A 33 25.30 24.44 4.86
C ARG A 33 25.27 23.55 6.09
N SER A 34 25.88 24.04 7.16
CA SER A 34 25.50 23.59 8.50
C SER A 34 24.12 24.17 8.82
N PRO A 35 23.08 23.37 9.14
CA PRO A 35 21.83 23.89 9.67
C PRO A 35 22.05 24.28 11.15
N ALA A 36 22.84 25.33 11.38
CA ALA A 36 23.02 25.95 12.68
C ALA A 36 23.80 27.26 12.50
N LYS A 37 23.09 28.31 12.11
CA LYS A 37 22.87 29.44 13.01
C LYS A 37 21.44 29.91 12.77
N ALA A 38 20.47 29.09 13.20
CA ALA A 38 19.26 29.69 13.74
C ALA A 38 19.72 30.78 14.72
N LEU A 39 19.21 32.00 14.57
CA LEU A 39 19.55 33.13 15.44
C LEU A 39 19.62 32.61 16.88
N SER A 40 20.80 32.72 17.47
CA SER A 40 21.05 32.20 18.80
C SER A 40 20.04 32.85 19.76
N ALA A 41 19.77 32.24 20.92
CA ALA A 41 18.93 32.89 21.93
C ALA A 41 19.47 34.30 22.28
N ALA A 42 20.78 34.52 22.14
CA ALA A 42 21.43 35.82 22.27
C ALA A 42 21.05 36.79 21.14
N ASP A 43 21.04 36.35 19.88
CA ASP A 43 20.66 37.22 18.75
C ASP A 43 19.17 37.62 18.77
N ARG A 44 18.31 36.77 19.35
CA ARG A 44 16.88 37.08 19.60
C ARG A 44 16.67 38.05 20.75
N SER A 45 17.41 37.87 21.84
CA SER A 45 17.45 38.84 22.94
C SER A 45 17.98 40.20 22.46
N PHE A 46 18.94 40.19 21.52
CA PHE A 46 19.57 41.37 20.97
C PHE A 46 18.60 42.19 20.10
N LEU A 47 17.94 41.56 19.11
CA LEU A 47 16.95 42.22 18.25
C LEU A 47 15.72 42.72 19.02
N GLY A 48 15.24 41.95 20.01
CA GLY A 48 14.12 42.38 20.86
C GLY A 48 14.46 43.56 21.76
N ALA A 49 15.68 43.60 22.32
CA ALA A 49 16.12 44.69 23.18
C ALA A 49 16.34 46.00 22.41
N GLU A 50 16.99 45.95 21.23
CA GLU A 50 17.18 47.11 20.36
C GLU A 50 15.85 47.68 19.85
N MET A 51 14.88 46.81 19.52
CA MET A 51 13.53 47.24 19.13
C MET A 51 12.81 47.98 20.25
N LEU A 52 12.94 47.49 21.49
CA LEU A 52 12.33 48.10 22.66
C LEU A 52 12.96 49.48 22.97
N GLU A 53 14.28 49.62 22.80
CA GLU A 53 14.98 50.90 22.90
C GLU A 53 14.57 51.87 21.79
N LEU A 54 14.45 51.41 20.55
CA LEU A 54 14.01 52.24 19.42
C LEU A 54 12.59 52.78 19.65
N GLN A 55 11.67 51.92 20.09
CA GLN A 55 10.31 52.33 20.46
C GLN A 55 10.30 53.38 21.57
N LYS A 56 11.19 53.22 22.57
CA LYS A 56 11.33 54.17 23.67
C LYS A 56 11.82 55.53 23.17
N HIS A 57 12.87 55.57 22.35
CA HIS A 57 13.39 56.82 21.78
C HIS A 57 12.38 57.52 20.88
N VAL A 58 11.67 56.79 20.02
CA VAL A 58 10.61 57.37 19.16
C VAL A 58 9.47 57.94 20.01
N ARG A 59 9.11 57.28 21.11
CA ARG A 59 8.10 57.77 22.07
C ARG A 59 8.56 59.04 22.78
N GLU A 60 9.81 59.11 23.23
CA GLU A 60 10.37 60.32 23.86
C GLU A 60 10.37 61.52 22.90
N VAL A 61 10.75 61.32 21.64
CA VAL A 61 10.72 62.38 20.62
C VAL A 61 9.28 62.77 20.23
N SER A 62 8.32 61.83 20.32
CA SER A 62 6.90 62.09 20.06
C SER A 62 6.23 63.06 21.04
N HIS A 63 6.86 63.35 22.18
CA HIS A 63 6.37 64.33 23.15
C HIS A 63 6.96 65.74 22.97
N THR A 64 7.98 65.90 22.12
CA THR A 64 8.74 67.16 21.98
C THR A 64 8.63 67.79 20.59
N TRP A 65 7.90 67.18 19.65
CA TRP A 65 7.78 67.67 18.27
C TRP A 65 7.00 68.98 18.12
N ALA A 66 6.13 69.32 19.08
CA ALA A 66 5.34 70.55 19.10
C ALA A 66 6.16 71.69 19.70
N VAL A 67 6.64 72.59 18.84
CA VAL A 67 7.38 73.79 19.27
C VAL A 67 6.37 74.89 19.59
N GLU A 68 6.22 75.21 20.88
CA GLU A 68 5.36 76.30 21.36
C GLU A 68 6.19 77.56 21.67
N GLU A 69 5.67 78.74 21.32
CA GLU A 69 6.26 80.01 21.74
C GLU A 69 6.00 80.23 23.24
N ARG A 70 7.06 80.40 24.03
CA ARG A 70 6.93 80.74 25.45
C ARG A 70 6.64 82.24 25.62
N PRO A 71 5.72 82.64 26.51
CA PRO A 71 5.47 84.04 26.79
C PRO A 71 6.70 84.69 27.43
N PHE A 72 7.02 85.92 27.01
CA PHE A 72 8.17 86.67 27.51
C PHE A 72 7.85 87.33 28.85
N VAL A 73 8.69 87.08 29.87
CA VAL A 73 8.56 87.69 31.19
C VAL A 73 9.75 88.62 31.43
N SER A 74 9.49 89.89 31.78
CA SER A 74 10.53 90.87 32.11
C SER A 74 10.65 91.02 33.62
N HIS A 75 11.87 90.90 34.16
CA HIS A 75 12.14 90.97 35.60
C HIS A 75 12.57 92.37 36.10
N VAL A 76 12.36 93.42 35.30
CA VAL A 76 12.77 94.80 35.66
C VAL A 76 11.71 95.46 36.57
N PRO A 77 12.05 95.91 37.80
CA PRO A 77 11.07 96.18 38.86
C PRO A 77 10.15 97.41 38.69
N ILE A 78 10.28 98.19 37.60
CA ILE A 78 9.44 99.39 37.36
C ILE A 78 8.98 99.49 35.89
N LEU A 79 9.88 99.22 34.94
CA LEU A 79 9.58 99.25 33.50
C LEU A 79 9.16 97.88 32.93
N GLY A 80 9.21 96.81 33.73
CA GLY A 80 8.95 95.44 33.30
C GLY A 80 7.60 95.24 32.58
N PRO A 81 6.47 95.71 33.12
CA PRO A 81 5.15 95.54 32.48
C PRO A 81 5.04 96.28 31.14
N LEU A 82 5.67 97.45 31.03
CA LEU A 82 5.63 98.26 29.81
C LEU A 82 6.51 97.66 28.71
N ILE A 83 7.69 97.17 29.09
CA ILE A 83 8.61 96.43 28.20
C ILE A 83 7.98 95.12 27.75
N ALA A 84 7.31 94.38 28.64
CA ALA A 84 6.60 93.16 28.31
C ALA A 84 5.50 93.45 27.28
N ARG A 85 4.62 94.43 27.51
CA ARG A 85 3.54 94.80 26.57
C ARG A 85 4.06 95.31 25.22
N PHE A 86 5.12 96.12 25.21
CA PHE A 86 5.74 96.59 23.97
C PHE A 86 6.35 95.43 23.17
N ARG A 87 7.03 94.51 23.84
CA ARG A 87 7.60 93.31 23.21
C ARG A 87 6.54 92.32 22.77
N GLU A 88 5.42 92.22 23.49
CA GLU A 88 4.26 91.41 23.11
C GLU A 88 3.59 91.98 21.85
N ALA A 89 3.42 93.30 21.76
CA ALA A 89 2.94 93.98 20.56
C ALA A 89 3.92 93.85 19.38
N TRP A 90 5.23 94.02 19.62
CA TRP A 90 6.26 93.84 18.59
C TRP A 90 6.40 92.38 18.13
N ASN A 91 6.26 91.41 19.04
CA ASN A 91 6.19 89.98 18.71
C ASN A 91 4.90 89.68 17.93
N SER A 92 3.75 90.29 18.29
CA SER A 92 2.50 90.10 17.55
C SER A 92 2.58 90.53 16.08
N VAL A 93 3.50 91.45 15.75
CA VAL A 93 3.76 91.94 14.39
C VAL A 93 4.94 91.21 13.76
N SER A 94 6.15 91.27 14.33
CA SER A 94 7.34 90.64 13.73
C SER A 94 7.35 89.10 13.83
N ALA A 95 6.85 88.52 14.92
CA ALA A 95 6.76 87.06 15.04
C ALA A 95 5.69 86.50 14.08
N LYS A 96 4.60 87.22 13.80
CA LYS A 96 3.62 86.82 12.77
C LYS A 96 4.23 86.71 11.37
N TRP A 97 5.11 87.63 10.99
CA TRP A 97 5.58 87.74 9.60
C TRP A 97 6.80 86.86 9.28
N HIS A 98 7.70 86.60 10.21
CA HIS A 98 8.92 85.80 9.94
C HIS A 98 9.06 84.56 10.83
N VAL A 99 8.81 84.69 12.14
CA VAL A 99 9.04 83.58 13.09
C VAL A 99 7.95 82.52 12.97
N ARG A 100 6.68 82.90 12.85
CA ARG A 100 5.53 81.98 12.80
C ARG A 100 5.52 81.16 11.51
N LEU A 101 5.99 81.72 10.40
CA LEU A 101 6.13 81.00 9.13
C LEU A 101 7.22 79.92 9.25
N ILE A 102 8.37 80.25 9.84
CA ILE A 102 9.48 79.32 10.09
C ILE A 102 9.07 78.25 11.10
N LEU A 103 8.38 78.62 12.19
CA LEU A 103 7.85 77.67 13.18
C LEU A 103 6.80 76.74 12.57
N GLN A 104 5.91 77.23 11.70
CA GLN A 104 4.95 76.39 10.99
C GLN A 104 5.63 75.41 10.04
N GLN A 105 6.67 75.86 9.31
CA GLN A 105 7.49 74.97 8.48
C GLN A 105 8.20 73.91 9.34
N GLN A 106 8.76 74.30 10.48
CA GLN A 106 9.44 73.39 11.41
C GLN A 106 8.47 72.37 12.03
N VAL A 107 7.28 72.79 12.47
CA VAL A 107 6.26 71.88 13.01
C VAL A 107 5.75 70.92 11.93
N THR A 108 5.60 71.39 10.69
CA THR A 108 5.18 70.55 9.56
C THR A 108 6.27 69.53 9.20
N PHE A 109 7.53 69.95 9.16
CA PHE A 109 8.68 69.08 8.97
C PHE A 109 8.80 68.04 10.09
N ASN A 110 8.79 68.48 11.36
CA ASN A 110 8.83 67.59 12.53
C ASN A 110 7.69 66.57 12.51
N ARG A 111 6.48 66.99 12.12
CA ARG A 111 5.32 66.08 11.98
C ARG A 111 5.54 65.04 10.89
N ALA A 112 6.08 65.44 9.73
CA ALA A 112 6.38 64.53 8.63
C ALA A 112 7.44 63.50 9.06
N VAL A 113 8.52 63.95 9.71
CA VAL A 113 9.57 63.08 10.27
C VAL A 113 8.99 62.10 11.29
N MET A 114 8.14 62.56 12.21
CA MET A 114 7.51 61.68 13.20
C MET A 114 6.57 60.64 12.56
N ARG A 115 5.84 61.00 11.50
CA ARG A 115 5.03 60.03 10.75
C ARG A 115 5.92 58.99 10.08
N SER A 116 7.00 59.42 9.42
CA SER A 116 7.95 58.50 8.78
C SER A 116 8.63 57.58 9.80
N LEU A 117 9.04 58.08 10.96
CA LEU A 117 9.63 57.25 12.03
C LEU A 117 8.62 56.24 12.59
N ASN A 118 7.37 56.65 12.82
CA ASN A 118 6.33 55.73 13.29
C ASN A 118 6.00 54.63 12.26
N GLU A 119 5.94 54.95 10.96
CA GLU A 119 5.76 53.92 9.93
C GLU A 119 6.97 53.00 9.81
N LEU A 120 8.19 53.52 9.94
CA LEU A 120 9.41 52.71 9.96
C LEU A 120 9.41 51.71 11.13
N VAL A 121 9.03 52.16 12.33
CA VAL A 121 8.91 51.28 13.50
C VAL A 121 7.88 50.18 13.25
N ARG A 122 6.71 50.50 12.68
CA ARG A 122 5.70 49.48 12.33
C ARG A 122 6.19 48.47 11.31
N CYS A 123 6.90 48.92 10.27
CA CYS A 123 7.50 48.01 9.29
C CYS A 123 8.53 47.08 9.93
N LEU A 124 9.38 47.62 10.81
CA LEU A 124 10.38 46.83 11.52
C LEU A 124 9.74 45.81 12.49
N GLU A 125 8.66 46.18 13.17
CA GLU A 125 7.88 45.25 14.00
C GLU A 125 7.26 44.13 13.17
N ALA A 126 6.69 44.45 12.01
CA ALA A 126 6.12 43.44 11.11
C ALA A 126 7.17 42.45 10.62
N VAL A 127 8.35 42.94 10.22
CA VAL A 127 9.49 42.10 9.81
C VAL A 127 9.98 41.24 10.97
N ASN A 128 10.08 41.79 12.18
CA ASN A 128 10.49 41.04 13.37
C ASN A 128 9.50 39.91 13.69
N ASN A 129 8.19 40.18 13.61
CA ASN A 129 7.16 39.17 13.85
C ASN A 129 7.22 38.03 12.82
N GLU A 130 7.45 38.35 11.54
CA GLU A 130 7.57 37.33 10.50
C GLU A 130 8.85 36.49 10.67
N LEU A 131 9.96 37.10 11.10
CA LEU A 131 11.19 36.38 11.45
C LEU A 131 10.99 35.42 12.63
N VAL A 132 10.24 35.82 13.66
CA VAL A 132 9.90 34.96 14.79
C VAL A 132 9.09 33.75 14.31
N ARG A 133 8.07 33.99 13.48
CA ARG A 133 7.23 32.93 12.90
C ARG A 133 8.03 31.94 12.05
N LEU A 134 8.83 32.42 11.10
CA LEU A 134 9.67 31.57 10.24
C LEU A 134 10.63 30.71 11.07
N ASN A 135 11.14 31.25 12.17
CA ASN A 135 12.04 30.51 13.06
C ASN A 135 11.30 29.42 13.87
N GLU A 136 10.05 29.64 14.26
CA GLU A 136 9.22 28.61 14.89
C GLU A 136 8.86 27.48 13.91
N GLU A 137 8.51 27.82 12.67
CA GLU A 137 8.26 26.84 11.60
C GLU A 137 9.51 26.00 11.31
N THR A 138 10.69 26.63 11.27
CA THR A 138 11.97 25.93 11.07
C THR A 138 12.24 24.91 12.19
N ARG A 139 12.01 25.29 13.45
CA ARG A 139 12.16 24.36 14.59
C ARG A 139 11.19 23.19 14.55
N TRP A 140 9.94 23.45 14.15
CA TRP A 140 8.95 22.40 14.01
C TRP A 140 9.38 21.39 12.94
N LEU A 141 9.90 21.87 11.81
CA LEU A 141 10.44 21.02 10.75
C LEU A 141 11.66 20.21 11.24
N GLU A 142 12.60 20.82 11.94
CA GLU A 142 13.77 20.13 12.52
C GLU A 142 13.35 18.98 13.44
N HIS A 143 12.44 19.22 14.38
CA HIS A 143 11.91 18.17 15.26
C HIS A 143 11.22 17.06 14.46
N ARG A 144 10.45 17.42 13.42
CA ARG A 144 9.76 16.44 12.59
C ARG A 144 10.73 15.57 11.78
N PHE A 145 11.84 16.13 11.31
CA PHE A 145 12.90 15.35 10.65
C PHE A 145 13.59 14.39 11.61
N GLU A 146 13.88 14.81 12.85
CA GLU A 146 14.46 13.93 13.88
C GLU A 146 13.53 12.76 14.23
N GLU A 147 12.22 13.01 14.36
CA GLU A 147 11.23 11.94 14.57
C GLU A 147 11.21 10.92 13.43
N LEU A 148 11.26 11.40 12.18
CA LEU A 148 11.25 10.54 11.00
C LEU A 148 12.54 9.72 10.89
N ALA A 149 13.69 10.34 11.14
CA ALA A 149 14.99 9.66 11.18
C ALA A 149 15.02 8.56 12.26
N ALA A 150 14.48 8.83 13.46
CA ALA A 150 14.39 7.85 14.52
C ALA A 150 13.43 6.69 14.19
N ARG A 151 12.36 6.94 13.41
CA ARG A 151 11.45 5.90 12.91
C ARG A 151 12.13 5.03 11.86
N GLU A 152 12.91 5.64 10.96
CA GLU A 152 13.67 4.94 9.92
C GLU A 152 14.75 4.05 10.55
N GLU A 153 15.48 4.53 11.56
CA GLU A 153 16.49 3.74 12.29
C GLU A 153 15.87 2.53 13.01
N LYS A 154 14.71 2.72 13.65
CA LYS A 154 13.93 1.61 14.26
C LYS A 154 13.34 0.64 13.22
N GLY A 155 13.10 1.11 11.99
CA GLY A 155 12.68 0.27 10.87
C GLY A 155 13.84 -0.58 10.36
N ALA A 156 15.00 0.04 10.15
CA ALA A 156 16.23 -0.63 9.72
C ALA A 156 16.68 -1.70 10.73
N ALA A 157 16.66 -1.39 12.04
CA ALA A 157 16.99 -2.36 13.09
C ALA A 157 16.03 -3.56 13.10
N ARG A 158 14.71 -3.33 12.91
CA ARG A 158 13.72 -4.41 12.79
C ARG A 158 13.92 -5.25 11.54
N GLN A 159 14.33 -4.63 10.43
CA GLN A 159 14.60 -5.33 9.18
C GLN A 159 15.87 -6.20 9.29
N GLU A 160 16.89 -5.74 10.01
CA GLU A 160 18.10 -6.51 10.31
C GLU A 160 17.81 -7.68 11.25
N GLU A 161 16.99 -7.48 12.29
CA GLU A 161 16.52 -8.57 13.17
C GLU A 161 15.72 -9.63 12.39
N MET A 162 14.86 -9.18 11.47
CA MET A 162 14.08 -10.08 10.62
C MET A 162 14.97 -10.87 9.65
N TYR A 163 16.02 -10.25 9.11
CA TYR A 163 17.00 -10.91 8.25
C TYR A 163 17.81 -11.99 8.98
N ILE A 164 18.29 -11.68 10.20
CA ILE A 164 18.99 -12.66 11.06
C ILE A 164 18.07 -13.83 11.38
N ARG A 165 16.82 -13.56 11.77
CA ARG A 165 15.82 -14.60 12.05
C ARG A 165 15.51 -15.45 10.82
N GLN A 166 15.49 -14.85 9.63
CA GLN A 166 15.30 -15.58 8.38
C GLN A 166 16.47 -16.51 8.08
N GLN A 167 17.72 -16.08 8.33
CA GLN A 167 18.89 -16.94 8.16
C GLN A 167 18.88 -18.13 9.15
N ASP A 168 18.54 -17.90 10.41
CA ASP A 168 18.40 -18.96 11.42
C ASP A 168 17.31 -19.99 11.03
N LEU A 169 16.20 -19.51 10.46
CA LEU A 169 15.14 -20.40 9.94
C LEU A 169 15.61 -21.24 8.74
N VAL A 170 16.38 -20.67 7.82
CA VAL A 170 16.95 -21.40 6.68
C VAL A 170 17.94 -22.46 7.15
N GLU A 171 18.77 -22.16 8.15
CA GLU A 171 19.72 -23.12 8.71
C GLU A 171 19.00 -24.27 9.42
N LYS A 172 17.96 -23.96 10.24
CA LYS A 172 17.10 -24.98 10.85
C LYS A 172 16.38 -25.86 9.81
N GLN A 173 15.92 -25.27 8.71
CA GLN A 173 15.29 -26.03 7.63
C GLN A 173 16.30 -26.99 6.97
N ARG A 174 17.55 -26.56 6.79
CA ARG A 174 18.62 -27.41 6.26
C ARG A 174 18.89 -28.60 7.19
N ASP A 175 19.03 -28.35 8.49
CA ASP A 175 19.25 -29.39 9.51
C ASP A 175 18.08 -30.39 9.58
N LEU A 176 16.83 -29.91 9.49
CA LEU A 176 15.64 -30.78 9.42
C LEU A 176 15.64 -31.63 8.16
N THR A 177 16.03 -31.06 7.02
CA THR A 177 16.13 -31.78 5.75
C THR A 177 17.21 -32.88 5.81
N GLU A 178 18.34 -32.60 6.47
CA GLU A 178 19.41 -33.58 6.65
C GLU A 178 18.97 -34.73 7.57
N LYS A 179 18.32 -34.41 8.70
CA LYS A 179 17.70 -35.42 9.58
C LYS A 179 16.65 -36.26 8.84
N GLN A 180 15.86 -35.65 7.97
CA GLN A 180 14.86 -36.36 7.16
C GLN A 180 15.53 -37.33 6.18
N LYS A 181 16.65 -36.95 5.55
CA LYS A 181 17.43 -37.85 4.69
C LYS A 181 18.04 -39.01 5.46
N ASP A 182 18.53 -38.77 6.68
CA ASP A 182 19.07 -39.84 7.53
C ASP A 182 17.98 -40.80 7.98
N LEU A 183 16.79 -40.28 8.32
CA LEU A 183 15.63 -41.09 8.66
C LEU A 183 15.13 -41.92 7.47
N ASP A 184 15.10 -41.34 6.26
CA ASP A 184 14.77 -42.06 5.01
C ASP A 184 15.79 -43.17 4.72
N ARG A 185 17.09 -42.92 4.92
CA ARG A 185 18.14 -43.93 4.78
C ARG A 185 17.96 -45.07 5.80
N PHE A 186 17.64 -44.73 7.05
CA PHE A 186 17.36 -45.70 8.10
C PHE A 186 16.13 -46.56 7.78
N TYR A 187 15.04 -45.92 7.33
CA TYR A 187 13.81 -46.60 6.94
C TYR A 187 14.03 -47.55 5.75
N LYS A 188 14.74 -47.11 4.71
CA LYS A 188 15.11 -47.96 3.57
C LYS A 188 15.96 -49.17 3.99
N GLY A 189 16.84 -48.99 4.97
CA GLY A 189 17.61 -50.09 5.57
C GLY A 189 16.72 -51.12 6.26
N LEU A 190 15.81 -50.66 7.12
CA LEU A 190 14.82 -51.50 7.81
C LEU A 190 13.91 -52.26 6.85
N VAL A 191 13.41 -51.59 5.81
CA VAL A 191 12.58 -52.22 4.77
C VAL A 191 13.36 -53.30 4.04
N LYS A 192 14.63 -53.06 3.73
CA LYS A 192 15.50 -54.05 3.08
C LYS A 192 15.74 -55.27 3.97
N GLU A 193 16.06 -55.06 5.24
CA GLU A 193 16.24 -56.17 6.20
C GLU A 193 14.95 -56.98 6.38
N LEU A 194 13.80 -56.31 6.47
CA LEU A 194 12.50 -56.98 6.58
C LEU A 194 12.16 -57.75 5.31
N ALA A 195 12.43 -57.19 4.12
CA ALA A 195 12.23 -57.85 2.85
C ALA A 195 13.12 -59.09 2.71
N GLU A 196 14.40 -59.00 3.09
CA GLU A 196 15.33 -60.14 3.11
C GLU A 196 14.85 -61.23 4.09
N ALA A 197 14.36 -60.84 5.28
CA ALA A 197 13.81 -61.77 6.26
C ALA A 197 12.49 -62.44 5.81
N ILE A 198 11.65 -61.74 5.05
CA ILE A 198 10.43 -62.28 4.45
C ILE A 198 10.79 -63.24 3.30
N ILE A 199 11.70 -62.86 2.41
CA ILE A 199 12.18 -63.72 1.31
C ILE A 199 12.77 -65.01 1.87
N ALA A 200 13.57 -64.94 2.94
CA ALA A 200 14.12 -66.12 3.61
C ALA A 200 13.04 -67.03 4.24
N LYS A 201 11.87 -66.48 4.59
CA LYS A 201 10.71 -67.25 5.11
C LYS A 201 9.76 -67.76 4.02
N VAL A 202 9.84 -67.21 2.81
CA VAL A 202 8.98 -67.55 1.66
C VAL A 202 9.56 -68.68 0.81
N ASP A 203 10.76 -69.19 1.11
CA ASP A 203 11.39 -70.34 0.42
C ASP A 203 10.75 -71.72 0.75
N THR A 204 9.54 -71.73 1.32
CA THR A 204 8.72 -72.95 1.42
C THR A 204 7.41 -72.77 0.67
N LYS A 205 7.42 -73.20 -0.61
CA LYS A 205 6.27 -73.61 -1.44
C LYS A 205 5.10 -72.62 -1.52
N ASP A 206 5.03 -71.83 -2.60
CA ASP A 206 4.17 -72.13 -3.76
C ASP A 206 4.37 -71.06 -4.83
N ARG A 207 4.38 -71.45 -6.11
CA ARG A 207 4.62 -70.56 -7.25
C ARG A 207 3.29 -70.24 -7.94
N SER A 208 2.93 -68.96 -8.02
CA SER A 208 1.97 -68.40 -8.97
C SER A 208 2.30 -66.91 -9.23
N PRO A 209 2.02 -66.36 -10.42
CA PRO A 209 2.64 -65.12 -10.89
C PRO A 209 2.01 -63.89 -10.22
N LEU A 210 2.83 -63.07 -9.57
CA LEU A 210 2.41 -61.82 -8.92
C LEU A 210 2.20 -60.73 -9.98
N GLY A 211 0.93 -60.39 -10.20
CA GLY A 211 0.50 -59.14 -10.80
C GLY A 211 0.62 -57.96 -9.84
N GLU A 212 0.71 -56.77 -10.42
CA GLU A 212 0.45 -55.44 -9.86
C GLU A 212 1.08 -55.16 -8.49
N ALA A 213 2.20 -54.42 -8.50
CA ALA A 213 2.71 -53.75 -7.32
C ALA A 213 1.59 -52.86 -6.74
N ASP A 214 1.35 -53.02 -5.44
CA ASP A 214 0.22 -52.46 -4.71
C ASP A 214 0.30 -50.92 -4.64
N ASP A 215 -0.34 -50.25 -5.62
CA ASP A 215 -0.56 -48.80 -5.68
C ASP A 215 -1.18 -48.24 -4.38
N ARG A 216 -1.80 -49.10 -3.55
CA ARG A 216 -2.32 -48.71 -2.23
C ARG A 216 -1.23 -48.35 -1.22
N ALA A 217 -0.02 -48.91 -1.34
CA ALA A 217 1.07 -48.61 -0.42
C ALA A 217 1.67 -47.21 -0.67
N ILE A 218 1.66 -46.75 -1.93
CA ILE A 218 2.09 -45.41 -2.35
C ILE A 218 1.00 -44.38 -1.95
N ALA A 219 -0.27 -44.68 -2.22
CA ALA A 219 -1.39 -43.81 -1.82
C ALA A 219 -1.45 -43.58 -0.29
N LYS A 220 -1.13 -44.61 0.50
CA LYS A 220 -1.11 -44.53 1.96
C LYS A 220 0.07 -43.73 2.53
N ALA A 221 1.13 -43.53 1.74
CA ALA A 221 2.27 -42.70 2.12
C ALA A 221 2.05 -41.20 1.80
N GLU A 222 1.28 -40.89 0.75
CA GLU A 222 0.85 -39.51 0.42
C GLU A 222 -0.19 -38.99 1.43
N GLU A 223 -1.01 -39.87 2.00
CA GLU A 223 -1.99 -39.57 3.05
C GLU A 223 -1.35 -39.15 4.40
N ALA A 224 -0.03 -39.31 4.56
CA ALA A 224 0.68 -39.03 5.82
C ALA A 224 1.16 -37.57 5.98
N PHE A 225 0.99 -36.71 4.97
CA PHE A 225 1.15 -35.26 5.07
C PHE A 225 -0.10 -34.56 4.51
N THR A 226 -1.23 -34.73 5.18
CA THR A 226 -2.48 -34.07 4.78
C THR A 226 -2.45 -32.61 5.22
N PHE A 227 -2.16 -31.71 4.27
CA PHE A 227 -2.59 -30.32 4.42
C PHE A 227 -4.10 -30.34 4.60
N ASP A 228 -4.58 -29.90 5.76
CA ASP A 228 -6.00 -29.82 6.08
C ASP A 228 -6.65 -28.71 5.26
N TYR A 229 -6.91 -29.03 3.99
CA TYR A 229 -7.44 -28.12 2.99
C TYR A 229 -8.86 -27.65 3.35
N TYR A 230 -9.63 -28.51 4.05
CA TYR A 230 -10.95 -28.17 4.56
C TYR A 230 -10.87 -27.04 5.58
N GLU A 231 -10.04 -27.19 6.62
CA GLU A 231 -9.86 -26.17 7.65
C GLU A 231 -9.19 -24.91 7.10
N PHE A 232 -8.23 -25.06 6.19
CA PHE A 232 -7.63 -23.93 5.50
C PHE A 232 -8.68 -23.10 4.74
N ASN A 233 -9.53 -23.73 3.91
CA ASN A 233 -10.61 -23.04 3.22
C ASN A 233 -11.60 -22.40 4.20
N ARG A 234 -11.95 -23.10 5.29
CA ARG A 234 -12.85 -22.56 6.32
C ARG A 234 -12.30 -21.28 6.96
N LEU A 235 -10.99 -21.17 7.13
CA LEU A 235 -10.35 -20.01 7.76
C LEU A 235 -10.11 -18.85 6.78
N PHE A 236 -9.89 -19.14 5.49
CA PHE A 236 -9.33 -18.17 4.55
C PHE A 236 -10.20 -17.83 3.33
N SER A 237 -11.24 -18.62 3.04
CA SER A 237 -12.11 -18.46 1.84
C SER A 237 -13.40 -17.67 2.11
N GLY A 238 -13.53 -17.03 3.28
CA GLY A 238 -14.68 -16.20 3.64
C GLY A 238 -15.81 -16.97 4.35
N ARG A 239 -16.84 -16.25 4.80
CA ARG A 239 -18.04 -16.86 5.44
C ARG A 239 -18.99 -17.39 4.38
N ASP A 240 -19.59 -18.57 4.63
CA ASP A 240 -20.43 -19.33 3.69
C ASP A 240 -21.49 -18.47 2.97
N GLU A 241 -22.21 -17.62 3.71
CA GLU A 241 -23.30 -16.77 3.17
C GLU A 241 -22.83 -15.69 2.17
N ILE A 242 -21.57 -15.25 2.30
CA ILE A 242 -20.96 -14.27 1.39
C ILE A 242 -20.46 -14.98 0.13
N VAL A 243 -19.94 -16.22 0.26
CA VAL A 243 -19.47 -17.06 -0.85
C VAL A 243 -20.63 -17.48 -1.76
N GLU A 244 -21.78 -17.81 -1.17
CA GLU A 244 -22.98 -18.25 -1.90
C GLU A 244 -23.51 -17.22 -2.90
N ARG A 245 -23.22 -15.92 -2.74
CA ARG A 245 -23.68 -14.87 -3.68
C ARG A 245 -22.60 -14.39 -4.66
N LEU A 246 -21.36 -14.84 -4.53
CA LEU A 246 -20.26 -14.43 -5.43
C LEU A 246 -20.52 -14.87 -6.88
N TYR A 247 -21.20 -15.99 -7.06
CA TYR A 247 -21.46 -16.58 -8.37
C TYR A 247 -22.83 -16.22 -8.96
N GLU A 248 -23.64 -15.41 -8.26
CA GLU A 248 -24.95 -14.94 -8.73
C GLU A 248 -24.90 -14.31 -10.14
N PRO A 249 -23.89 -13.49 -10.52
CA PRO A 249 -23.79 -12.93 -11.87
C PRO A 249 -23.66 -13.97 -12.98
N TYR A 250 -23.19 -15.19 -12.68
CA TYR A 250 -23.01 -16.25 -13.68
C TYR A 250 -24.30 -17.04 -13.94
N VAL A 251 -25.28 -16.98 -13.03
CA VAL A 251 -26.52 -17.76 -13.13
C VAL A 251 -27.29 -17.43 -14.41
N GLU A 252 -27.29 -16.18 -14.85
CA GLU A 252 -27.96 -15.74 -16.08
C GLU A 252 -27.47 -16.51 -17.33
N LEU A 253 -26.18 -16.87 -17.37
CA LEU A 253 -25.57 -17.60 -18.49
C LEU A 253 -26.10 -19.03 -18.62
N PHE A 254 -26.65 -19.59 -17.54
CA PHE A 254 -27.14 -20.97 -17.48
C PHE A 254 -28.67 -21.07 -17.47
N GLN A 255 -29.39 -19.96 -17.68
CA GLN A 255 -30.84 -19.97 -17.74
C GLN A 255 -31.37 -20.91 -18.82
N GLY A 256 -32.37 -21.73 -18.46
CA GLY A 256 -32.95 -22.75 -19.33
C GLY A 256 -32.10 -24.03 -19.51
N CYS A 257 -30.89 -24.09 -18.97
CA CYS A 257 -30.08 -25.31 -18.98
C CYS A 257 -30.69 -26.42 -18.12
N GLN A 258 -30.54 -27.67 -18.55
CA GLN A 258 -31.04 -28.84 -17.82
C GLN A 258 -29.90 -29.68 -17.22
N LYS A 259 -28.68 -29.54 -17.75
CA LYS A 259 -27.53 -30.32 -17.32
C LYS A 259 -26.25 -29.50 -17.31
N VAL A 260 -26.14 -28.65 -16.29
CA VAL A 260 -24.90 -27.91 -15.96
C VAL A 260 -23.99 -28.80 -15.11
N LEU A 261 -22.70 -28.82 -15.41
CA LEU A 261 -21.68 -29.49 -14.59
C LEU A 261 -20.88 -28.44 -13.81
N ASP A 262 -20.89 -28.56 -12.49
CA ASP A 262 -20.01 -27.81 -11.59
C ASP A 262 -18.78 -28.66 -11.24
N ILE A 263 -17.61 -28.31 -11.76
CA ILE A 263 -16.36 -29.04 -11.52
C ILE A 263 -15.65 -28.38 -10.34
N GLY A 264 -15.28 -29.18 -9.34
CA GLY A 264 -14.74 -28.68 -8.08
C GLY A 264 -15.82 -27.98 -7.26
N CYS A 265 -16.97 -28.63 -7.11
CA CYS A 265 -18.16 -27.98 -6.54
C CYS A 265 -18.02 -27.60 -5.06
N GLY A 266 -17.01 -28.13 -4.36
CA GLY A 266 -16.72 -27.81 -2.96
C GLY A 266 -17.96 -27.95 -2.07
N ARG A 267 -18.34 -26.86 -1.41
CA ARG A 267 -19.52 -26.83 -0.50
C ARG A 267 -20.87 -26.76 -1.23
N GLY A 268 -20.87 -26.72 -2.57
CA GLY A 268 -22.08 -26.72 -3.40
C GLY A 268 -22.73 -25.35 -3.58
N ALA A 269 -22.02 -24.25 -3.29
CA ALA A 269 -22.55 -22.89 -3.35
C ALA A 269 -23.18 -22.55 -4.72
N PHE A 270 -22.51 -22.91 -5.83
CA PHE A 270 -23.06 -22.67 -7.16
C PHE A 270 -24.23 -23.60 -7.50
N LEU A 271 -24.17 -24.87 -7.06
CA LEU A 271 -25.27 -25.82 -7.23
C LEU A 271 -26.54 -25.36 -6.51
N ASP A 272 -26.41 -24.76 -5.33
CA ASP A 272 -27.53 -24.15 -4.61
C ASP A 272 -28.15 -23.01 -5.41
N LEU A 273 -27.34 -22.07 -5.90
CA LEU A 273 -27.81 -20.97 -6.76
C LEU A 273 -28.55 -21.48 -8.00
N LEU A 274 -28.00 -22.49 -8.68
CA LEU A 274 -28.64 -23.08 -9.86
C LEU A 274 -29.98 -23.73 -9.49
N ARG A 275 -30.04 -24.48 -8.38
CA ARG A 275 -31.26 -25.10 -7.88
C ARG A 275 -32.33 -24.07 -7.52
N GLU A 276 -31.96 -22.98 -6.85
CA GLU A 276 -32.87 -21.88 -6.51
C GLU A 276 -33.46 -21.19 -7.75
N ASN A 277 -32.71 -21.19 -8.85
CA ASN A 277 -33.13 -20.64 -10.13
C ASN A 277 -33.77 -21.68 -11.08
N GLY A 278 -34.05 -22.89 -10.61
CA GLY A 278 -34.69 -23.94 -11.39
C GLY A 278 -33.84 -24.49 -12.52
N ILE A 279 -32.51 -24.36 -12.44
CA ILE A 279 -31.55 -24.84 -13.43
C ILE A 279 -31.07 -26.24 -13.01
N GLY A 280 -31.15 -27.20 -13.93
CA GLY A 280 -30.68 -28.57 -13.67
C GLY A 280 -29.15 -28.65 -13.68
N ALA A 281 -28.56 -29.12 -12.58
CA ALA A 281 -27.12 -29.17 -12.40
C ALA A 281 -26.66 -30.32 -11.51
N TYR A 282 -25.41 -30.74 -11.68
CA TYR A 282 -24.74 -31.67 -10.78
C TYR A 282 -23.25 -31.32 -10.64
N GLY A 283 -22.68 -31.66 -9.48
CA GLY A 283 -21.29 -31.36 -9.15
C GLY A 283 -20.36 -32.56 -9.14
N ILE A 284 -19.06 -32.30 -9.30
CA ILE A 284 -17.99 -33.25 -8.98
C ILE A 284 -16.95 -32.62 -8.08
N ASP A 285 -16.43 -33.39 -7.13
CA ASP A 285 -15.31 -32.99 -6.27
C ASP A 285 -14.44 -34.20 -5.92
N THR A 286 -13.15 -33.98 -5.70
CA THR A 286 -12.22 -35.03 -5.25
C THR A 286 -12.29 -35.25 -3.74
N ASP A 287 -12.67 -34.23 -2.98
CA ASP A 287 -12.79 -34.26 -1.52
C ASP A 287 -14.08 -34.99 -1.10
N GLU A 288 -13.90 -36.08 -0.36
CA GLU A 288 -15.01 -36.91 0.10
C GLU A 288 -15.89 -36.18 1.12
N GLU A 289 -15.34 -35.30 1.95
CA GLU A 289 -16.10 -34.55 2.94
C GLU A 289 -17.01 -33.51 2.28
N MET A 290 -16.51 -32.82 1.25
CA MET A 290 -17.29 -31.88 0.43
C MET A 290 -18.46 -32.59 -0.26
N VAL A 291 -18.21 -33.77 -0.84
CA VAL A 291 -19.25 -34.59 -1.47
C VAL A 291 -20.29 -35.01 -0.44
N ARG A 292 -19.88 -35.52 0.74
CA ARG A 292 -20.83 -35.91 1.80
C ARG A 292 -21.66 -34.73 2.28
N LEU A 293 -21.06 -33.54 2.42
CA LEU A 293 -21.75 -32.31 2.82
C LEU A 293 -22.85 -31.95 1.81
N CYS A 294 -22.51 -31.91 0.52
CA CYS A 294 -23.45 -31.60 -0.56
C CYS A 294 -24.59 -32.64 -0.66
N LEU A 295 -24.27 -33.93 -0.55
CA LEU A 295 -25.30 -35.00 -0.51
C LEU A 295 -26.24 -34.83 0.69
N GLY A 296 -25.71 -34.45 1.86
CA GLY A 296 -26.52 -34.15 3.05
C GLY A 296 -27.49 -32.98 2.86
N ARG A 297 -27.17 -32.04 1.95
CA ARG A 297 -28.02 -30.91 1.53
C ARG A 297 -28.98 -31.25 0.38
N GLY A 298 -28.98 -32.50 -0.08
CA GLY A 298 -29.81 -32.96 -1.19
C GLY A 298 -29.35 -32.46 -2.56
N LEU A 299 -28.07 -32.10 -2.71
CA LEU A 299 -27.48 -31.72 -4.00
C LEU A 299 -27.04 -32.98 -4.77
N GLU A 300 -27.16 -32.95 -6.10
CA GLU A 300 -26.62 -34.00 -6.95
C GLU A 300 -25.11 -33.80 -7.12
N VAL A 301 -24.31 -34.62 -6.45
CA VAL A 301 -22.85 -34.57 -6.54
C VAL A 301 -22.24 -35.97 -6.64
N LYS A 302 -21.06 -36.06 -7.26
CA LYS A 302 -20.30 -37.31 -7.37
C LYS A 302 -18.86 -37.08 -6.95
N ARG A 303 -18.28 -38.04 -6.25
CA ARG A 303 -16.83 -38.04 -6.01
C ARG A 303 -16.11 -38.42 -7.30
N GLY A 304 -15.18 -37.58 -7.75
CA GLY A 304 -14.43 -37.86 -8.96
C GLY A 304 -13.47 -36.73 -9.35
N GLU A 305 -12.43 -37.11 -10.08
CA GLU A 305 -11.49 -36.17 -10.69
C GLU A 305 -12.05 -35.66 -12.03
N ALA A 306 -11.80 -34.38 -12.33
CA ALA A 306 -12.40 -33.65 -13.45
C ALA A 306 -12.18 -34.30 -14.81
N LEU A 307 -10.93 -34.62 -15.17
CA LEU A 307 -10.58 -35.20 -16.47
C LEU A 307 -11.17 -36.60 -16.62
N THR A 308 -11.09 -37.40 -15.56
CA THR A 308 -11.65 -38.76 -15.53
C THR A 308 -13.15 -38.74 -15.73
N HIS A 309 -13.85 -37.85 -15.01
CA HIS A 309 -15.29 -37.67 -15.15
C HIS A 309 -15.66 -37.22 -16.57
N LEU A 310 -15.03 -36.16 -17.09
CA LEU A 310 -15.33 -35.66 -18.43
C LEU A 310 -15.09 -36.71 -19.52
N ARG A 311 -14.02 -37.51 -19.43
CA ARG A 311 -13.75 -38.60 -20.38
C ARG A 311 -14.85 -39.67 -20.40
N SER A 312 -15.55 -39.87 -19.28
CA SER A 312 -16.65 -40.84 -19.18
C SER A 312 -17.95 -40.36 -19.83
N LEU A 313 -18.09 -39.06 -20.07
CA LEU A 313 -19.30 -38.47 -20.64
C LEU A 313 -19.31 -38.60 -22.17
N ALA A 314 -20.50 -38.69 -22.74
CA ALA A 314 -20.67 -38.52 -24.19
C ALA A 314 -20.35 -37.08 -24.62
N ASP A 315 -19.86 -36.92 -25.85
CA ASP A 315 -19.70 -35.61 -26.46
C ASP A 315 -21.06 -34.90 -26.59
N GLU A 316 -21.05 -33.58 -26.54
CA GLU A 316 -22.25 -32.73 -26.66
C GLU A 316 -23.40 -33.13 -25.71
N SER A 317 -23.05 -33.53 -24.48
CA SER A 317 -24.00 -34.02 -23.48
C SER A 317 -24.31 -33.01 -22.36
N LEU A 318 -23.57 -31.90 -22.27
CA LEU A 318 -23.72 -30.88 -21.23
C LEU A 318 -24.25 -29.56 -21.79
N ASP A 319 -25.11 -28.90 -21.04
CA ASP A 319 -25.70 -27.60 -21.40
C ASP A 319 -24.85 -26.42 -20.88
N GLY A 320 -23.92 -26.68 -19.97
CA GLY A 320 -23.02 -25.69 -19.41
C GLY A 320 -21.97 -26.34 -18.49
N ILE A 321 -20.83 -25.68 -18.33
CA ILE A 321 -19.79 -26.08 -17.38
C ILE A 321 -19.34 -24.86 -16.58
N PHE A 322 -19.29 -25.00 -15.27
CA PHE A 322 -18.74 -24.01 -14.34
C PHE A 322 -17.55 -24.60 -13.56
N MET A 323 -16.55 -23.77 -13.29
CA MET A 323 -15.36 -24.08 -12.49
C MET A 323 -15.00 -22.87 -11.63
N GLY A 324 -15.39 -22.85 -10.36
CA GLY A 324 -14.98 -21.82 -9.42
C GLY A 324 -13.70 -22.26 -8.71
N HIS A 325 -12.59 -21.54 -8.91
CA HIS A 325 -11.34 -21.77 -8.19
C HIS A 325 -10.74 -23.17 -8.37
N VAL A 326 -10.75 -23.71 -9.60
CA VAL A 326 -10.18 -25.03 -9.93
C VAL A 326 -8.91 -24.92 -10.77
N VAL A 327 -8.89 -24.00 -11.72
CA VAL A 327 -7.87 -23.96 -12.78
C VAL A 327 -6.48 -23.57 -12.26
N GLU A 328 -6.40 -22.89 -11.12
CA GLU A 328 -5.16 -22.50 -10.44
C GLU A 328 -4.43 -23.67 -9.76
N HIS A 329 -5.14 -24.77 -9.49
CA HIS A 329 -4.56 -26.01 -8.93
C HIS A 329 -4.07 -26.96 -10.02
N LEU A 330 -4.20 -26.58 -11.30
CA LEU A 330 -3.84 -27.43 -12.43
C LEU A 330 -2.55 -26.98 -13.07
N ARG A 331 -1.70 -27.96 -13.38
CA ARG A 331 -0.57 -27.73 -14.27
C ARG A 331 -1.05 -27.34 -15.67
N PRO A 332 -0.28 -26.53 -16.43
CA PRO A 332 -0.69 -26.07 -17.76
C PRO A 332 -1.09 -27.20 -18.73
N ASP A 333 -0.41 -28.35 -18.68
CA ASP A 333 -0.73 -29.51 -19.51
C ASP A 333 -2.13 -30.08 -19.22
N ARG A 334 -2.49 -30.18 -17.93
CA ARG A 334 -3.81 -30.63 -17.49
C ARG A 334 -4.90 -29.60 -17.76
N LEU A 335 -4.60 -28.31 -17.60
CA LEU A 335 -5.53 -27.22 -17.91
C LEU A 335 -5.93 -27.23 -19.39
N MET A 336 -4.96 -27.36 -20.30
CA MET A 336 -5.25 -27.44 -21.74
C MET A 336 -6.11 -28.68 -22.06
N GLU A 337 -5.79 -29.82 -21.47
CA GLU A 337 -6.60 -31.04 -21.63
C GLU A 337 -8.02 -30.87 -21.09
N LEU A 338 -8.17 -30.23 -19.93
CA LEU A 338 -9.45 -29.96 -19.30
C LEU A 338 -10.34 -29.10 -20.19
N VAL A 339 -9.83 -27.95 -20.65
CA VAL A 339 -10.60 -27.03 -21.51
C VAL A 339 -10.98 -27.70 -22.85
N ARG A 340 -10.09 -28.52 -23.41
CA ARG A 340 -10.39 -29.33 -24.61
C ARG A 340 -11.53 -30.31 -24.37
N LEU A 341 -11.53 -31.01 -23.24
CA LEU A 341 -12.60 -31.93 -22.87
C LEU A 341 -13.90 -31.16 -22.63
N CYS A 342 -13.87 -30.03 -21.93
CA CYS A 342 -15.02 -29.16 -21.76
C CYS A 342 -15.66 -28.79 -23.11
N TYR A 343 -14.84 -28.37 -24.09
CA TYR A 343 -15.32 -28.10 -25.44
C TYR A 343 -16.01 -29.32 -26.08
N ALA A 344 -15.41 -30.51 -25.99
CA ALA A 344 -16.01 -31.72 -26.55
C ALA A 344 -17.35 -32.08 -25.90
N LYS A 345 -17.47 -31.93 -24.57
CA LYS A 345 -18.67 -32.35 -23.82
C LYS A 345 -19.80 -31.34 -23.83
N LEU A 346 -19.53 -30.06 -24.10
CA LEU A 346 -20.55 -29.03 -24.24
C LEU A 346 -21.34 -29.17 -25.54
N LYS A 347 -22.64 -28.87 -25.51
CA LYS A 347 -23.45 -28.69 -26.71
C LYS A 347 -23.10 -27.37 -27.43
N PRO A 348 -23.36 -27.25 -28.74
CA PRO A 348 -23.25 -25.97 -29.43
C PRO A 348 -24.12 -24.89 -28.77
N GLY A 349 -23.59 -23.69 -28.60
CA GLY A 349 -24.27 -22.57 -27.97
C GLY A 349 -24.20 -22.52 -26.44
N SER A 350 -23.66 -23.56 -25.80
CA SER A 350 -23.49 -23.63 -24.34
C SER A 350 -22.26 -22.87 -23.84
N TYR A 351 -22.28 -22.48 -22.57
CA TYR A 351 -21.20 -21.72 -21.93
C TYR A 351 -20.24 -22.58 -21.11
N LEU A 352 -18.96 -22.25 -21.20
CA LEU A 352 -17.90 -22.58 -20.27
C LEU A 352 -17.58 -21.32 -19.46
N VAL A 353 -17.67 -21.42 -18.13
CA VAL A 353 -17.26 -20.35 -17.21
C VAL A 353 -16.25 -20.92 -16.24
N PHE A 354 -15.11 -20.26 -16.08
CA PHE A 354 -14.19 -20.60 -15.01
C PHE A 354 -13.57 -19.37 -14.36
N GLU A 355 -13.70 -19.27 -13.04
CA GLU A 355 -13.20 -18.19 -12.21
C GLU A 355 -11.92 -18.61 -11.48
N THR A 356 -10.98 -17.68 -11.35
CA THR A 356 -9.70 -17.88 -10.68
C THR A 356 -9.19 -16.56 -10.07
N PRO A 357 -8.28 -16.58 -9.09
CA PRO A 357 -7.72 -15.36 -8.52
C PRO A 357 -7.04 -14.52 -9.59
N ASN A 358 -7.28 -13.21 -9.57
CA ASN A 358 -6.69 -12.28 -10.53
C ASN A 358 -5.21 -12.03 -10.22
N THR A 359 -4.34 -12.75 -10.92
CA THR A 359 -2.88 -12.67 -10.78
C THR A 359 -2.28 -11.32 -11.25
N LEU A 360 -3.05 -10.45 -11.91
CA LEU A 360 -2.60 -9.11 -12.27
C LEU A 360 -2.55 -8.14 -11.10
N SER A 361 -3.33 -8.40 -10.04
CA SER A 361 -3.35 -7.59 -8.84
C SER A 361 -2.25 -8.09 -7.88
N PRO A 362 -1.19 -7.31 -7.59
CA PRO A 362 -0.16 -7.68 -6.64
C PRO A 362 -0.73 -7.97 -5.25
N PHE A 363 -1.79 -7.27 -4.84
CA PHE A 363 -2.48 -7.55 -3.59
C PHE A 363 -3.00 -8.99 -3.56
N VAL A 364 -3.71 -9.42 -4.61
CA VAL A 364 -4.27 -10.78 -4.73
C VAL A 364 -3.16 -11.81 -4.82
N LEU A 365 -2.15 -11.55 -5.64
CA LEU A 365 -1.03 -12.46 -5.84
C LEU A 365 -0.31 -12.76 -4.51
N LEU A 366 -0.03 -11.74 -3.71
CA LEU A 366 0.72 -11.88 -2.46
C LEU A 366 -0.13 -12.32 -1.27
N ASN A 367 -1.39 -11.89 -1.16
CA ASN A 367 -2.23 -12.14 0.02
C ASN A 367 -3.21 -13.31 -0.15
N THR A 368 -3.53 -13.67 -1.40
CA THR A 368 -4.50 -14.74 -1.71
C THR A 368 -3.81 -15.89 -2.44
N TYR A 369 -3.15 -15.62 -3.57
CA TYR A 369 -2.62 -16.68 -4.44
C TYR A 369 -1.49 -17.47 -3.78
N PHE A 370 -0.42 -16.82 -3.32
CA PHE A 370 0.71 -17.53 -2.69
C PHE A 370 0.44 -18.02 -1.26
N ARG A 371 -0.71 -17.66 -0.68
CA ARG A 371 -1.12 -18.13 0.65
C ARG A 371 -1.58 -19.58 0.59
N ASP A 372 -2.20 -19.99 -0.51
CA ASP A 372 -2.61 -21.38 -0.72
C ASP A 372 -1.44 -22.19 -1.31
N PRO A 373 -0.88 -23.16 -0.58
CA PRO A 373 0.24 -23.97 -1.05
C PRO A 373 -0.15 -24.98 -2.13
N THR A 374 -1.43 -25.18 -2.40
CA THR A 374 -1.94 -26.10 -3.42
C THR A 374 -2.05 -25.47 -4.81
N HIS A 375 -1.93 -24.15 -4.93
CA HIS A 375 -1.83 -23.46 -6.21
C HIS A 375 -0.51 -23.83 -6.91
N VAL A 376 -0.58 -24.09 -8.21
CA VAL A 376 0.57 -24.61 -8.97
C VAL A 376 1.42 -23.48 -9.56
N GLN A 377 0.79 -22.60 -10.35
CA GLN A 377 1.48 -21.57 -11.11
C GLN A 377 0.53 -20.41 -11.40
N PRO A 378 0.89 -19.16 -11.06
CA PRO A 378 0.09 -18.01 -11.43
C PRO A 378 0.17 -17.83 -12.95
N LEU A 379 -0.99 -17.84 -13.61
CA LEU A 379 -1.11 -17.55 -15.03
C LEU A 379 -1.77 -16.20 -15.25
N HIS A 380 -1.33 -15.51 -16.30
CA HIS A 380 -1.93 -14.23 -16.70
C HIS A 380 -3.36 -14.47 -17.23
N PRO A 381 -4.36 -13.61 -16.95
CA PRO A 381 -5.74 -13.78 -17.42
C PRO A 381 -5.88 -14.01 -18.93
N GLU A 382 -5.15 -13.25 -19.74
CA GLU A 382 -5.05 -13.46 -21.20
C GLU A 382 -4.56 -14.86 -21.60
N THR A 383 -3.77 -15.54 -20.78
CA THR A 383 -3.36 -16.93 -21.06
C THR A 383 -4.56 -17.87 -20.96
N TYR A 384 -5.41 -17.70 -19.94
CA TYR A 384 -6.63 -18.49 -19.81
C TYR A 384 -7.60 -18.24 -20.96
N ARG A 385 -7.79 -16.97 -21.34
CA ARG A 385 -8.57 -16.59 -22.53
C ARG A 385 -8.01 -17.25 -23.79
N PHE A 386 -6.69 -17.17 -24.01
CA PHE A 386 -6.04 -17.77 -25.16
C PHE A 386 -6.23 -19.29 -25.19
N ILE A 387 -6.13 -19.97 -24.04
CA ILE A 387 -6.38 -21.41 -23.95
C ILE A 387 -7.81 -21.72 -24.43
N ALA A 388 -8.82 -21.03 -23.91
CA ALA A 388 -10.21 -21.24 -24.34
C ALA A 388 -10.39 -20.98 -25.85
N ASP A 389 -9.89 -19.85 -26.37
CA ASP A 389 -9.97 -19.52 -27.79
C ASP A 389 -9.28 -20.57 -28.67
N SER A 390 -8.10 -21.06 -28.25
CA SER A 390 -7.34 -22.08 -28.98
C SER A 390 -8.05 -23.44 -29.08
N GLN A 391 -8.98 -23.75 -28.17
CA GLN A 391 -9.76 -24.99 -28.21
C GLN A 391 -11.03 -24.88 -29.07
N GLY A 392 -11.31 -23.72 -29.66
CA GLY A 392 -12.42 -23.51 -30.59
C GLY A 392 -13.63 -22.81 -29.99
N PHE A 393 -13.57 -22.37 -28.73
CA PHE A 393 -14.61 -21.51 -28.16
C PHE A 393 -14.69 -20.17 -28.90
N ARG A 394 -15.86 -19.54 -28.85
CA ARG A 394 -16.19 -18.23 -29.40
C ARG A 394 -16.64 -17.28 -28.29
N GLU A 395 -16.68 -15.98 -28.61
CA GLU A 395 -17.13 -14.92 -27.69
C GLU A 395 -16.38 -14.94 -26.34
N VAL A 396 -15.09 -15.33 -26.36
CA VAL A 396 -14.28 -15.47 -25.14
C VAL A 396 -13.94 -14.09 -24.58
N HIS A 397 -14.42 -13.80 -23.37
CA HIS A 397 -14.16 -12.55 -22.66
C HIS A 397 -13.77 -12.78 -21.21
N LEU A 398 -13.07 -11.79 -20.65
CA LEU A 398 -12.67 -11.75 -19.26
C LEU A 398 -13.67 -10.90 -18.47
N SER A 399 -14.20 -11.46 -17.39
CA SER A 399 -15.05 -10.75 -16.42
C SER A 399 -14.28 -10.60 -15.11
N TYR A 400 -14.17 -9.38 -14.60
CA TYR A 400 -13.47 -9.09 -13.34
C TYR A 400 -14.48 -8.84 -12.24
N SER A 401 -14.30 -9.49 -11.09
CA SER A 401 -15.26 -9.49 -9.99
C SER A 401 -14.57 -9.27 -8.65
N HIS A 402 -15.36 -8.89 -7.63
CA HIS A 402 -14.90 -8.74 -6.25
C HIS A 402 -13.79 -7.68 -6.08
N PRO A 403 -14.07 -6.37 -6.21
CA PRO A 403 -13.05 -5.34 -5.95
C PRO A 403 -12.48 -5.48 -4.54
N VAL A 404 -11.21 -5.11 -4.36
CA VAL A 404 -10.60 -5.06 -3.02
C VAL A 404 -11.35 -4.01 -2.18
N PRO A 405 -11.71 -4.30 -0.92
CA PRO A 405 -12.41 -3.35 -0.06
C PRO A 405 -11.70 -1.99 0.03
N GLU A 406 -12.47 -0.88 0.01
CA GLU A 406 -11.92 0.49 -0.03
C GLU A 406 -10.98 0.78 1.15
N GLU A 407 -11.18 0.13 2.29
CA GLU A 407 -10.37 0.29 3.50
C GLU A 407 -8.92 -0.19 3.32
N LEU A 408 -8.69 -1.06 2.33
CA LEU A 408 -7.36 -1.60 2.01
C LEU A 408 -6.68 -0.83 0.87
N GLN A 409 -7.42 0.02 0.15
CA GLN A 409 -6.91 0.80 -0.98
C GLN A 409 -6.22 2.09 -0.53
N LEU A 410 -5.46 2.72 -1.43
CA LEU A 410 -4.91 4.04 -1.19
C LEU A 410 -6.03 5.08 -1.12
N THR A 411 -6.04 5.86 -0.04
CA THR A 411 -7.04 6.92 0.17
C THR A 411 -6.68 8.16 -0.65
N LYS A 412 -7.66 8.69 -1.40
CA LYS A 412 -7.54 9.99 -2.05
C LYS A 412 -7.39 11.11 -1.04
N VAL A 413 -6.67 12.16 -1.38
CA VAL A 413 -6.54 13.34 -0.52
C VAL A 413 -7.86 14.14 -0.59
N PRO A 414 -8.59 14.27 0.53
CA PRO A 414 -9.85 15.01 0.57
C PRO A 414 -9.58 16.52 0.60
N GLY A 415 -10.51 17.31 0.04
CA GLY A 415 -10.49 18.77 0.15
C GLY A 415 -9.76 19.48 -0.99
N GLY A 416 -10.54 20.13 -1.87
CA GLY A 416 -10.06 21.13 -2.82
C GLY A 416 -10.83 22.46 -2.73
N GLU A 417 -11.85 22.52 -1.89
CA GLU A 417 -12.67 23.71 -1.70
C GLU A 417 -11.87 24.75 -0.90
N GLY A 418 -11.74 25.96 -1.46
CA GLY A 418 -10.95 27.05 -0.86
C GLY A 418 -9.45 27.07 -1.20
N LEU A 419 -8.92 26.05 -1.89
CA LEU A 419 -7.52 26.07 -2.36
C LEU A 419 -7.34 26.99 -3.58
N ALA A 420 -6.15 27.60 -3.71
CA ALA A 420 -5.77 28.34 -4.90
C ALA A 420 -5.69 27.40 -6.12
N GLU A 421 -6.02 27.92 -7.31
CA GLU A 421 -6.16 27.13 -8.54
C GLU A 421 -4.93 26.25 -8.90
N PRO A 422 -3.67 26.73 -8.73
CA PRO A 422 -2.50 25.88 -8.98
C PRO A 422 -2.47 24.64 -8.08
N LEU A 423 -2.85 24.78 -6.81
CA LEU A 423 -2.83 23.68 -5.84
C LEU A 423 -3.97 22.68 -6.09
N LYS A 424 -5.15 23.16 -6.52
CA LYS A 424 -6.26 22.30 -6.98
C LYS A 424 -5.85 21.42 -8.15
N SER A 425 -5.15 21.99 -9.13
CA SER A 425 -4.69 21.23 -10.30
C SER A 425 -3.71 20.11 -9.93
N GLN A 426 -2.78 20.38 -9.01
CA GLN A 426 -1.82 19.40 -8.51
C GLN A 426 -2.51 18.29 -7.71
N LEU A 427 -3.50 18.65 -6.88
CA LEU A 427 -4.32 17.69 -6.13
C LEU A 427 -5.10 16.75 -7.05
N ALA A 428 -5.67 17.28 -8.14
CA ALA A 428 -6.38 16.48 -9.13
C ALA A 428 -5.44 15.47 -9.84
N VAL A 429 -4.21 15.87 -10.14
CA VAL A 429 -3.20 14.98 -10.71
C VAL A 429 -2.80 13.89 -9.69
N LEU A 430 -2.61 14.26 -8.42
CA LEU A 430 -2.30 13.31 -7.37
C LEU A 430 -3.41 12.25 -7.20
N ASN A 431 -4.67 12.69 -7.09
CA ASN A 431 -5.81 11.76 -6.94
C ASN A 431 -5.98 10.86 -8.17
N ARG A 432 -5.69 11.34 -9.39
CA ARG A 432 -5.66 10.50 -10.59
C ARG A 432 -4.52 9.47 -10.57
N ASN A 433 -3.35 9.82 -10.02
CA ASN A 433 -2.27 8.87 -9.84
C ASN A 433 -2.61 7.82 -8.77
N ILE A 434 -3.30 8.23 -7.70
CA ILE A 434 -3.84 7.30 -6.69
C ILE A 434 -4.83 6.31 -7.34
N ASP A 435 -5.73 6.79 -8.21
CA ASP A 435 -6.63 5.91 -8.98
C ASP A 435 -5.87 4.87 -9.79
N ARG A 436 -4.88 5.30 -10.57
CA ARG A 436 -4.04 4.39 -11.37
C ARG A 436 -3.26 3.39 -10.52
N LEU A 437 -2.78 3.81 -9.35
CA LEU A 437 -2.09 2.92 -8.41
C LEU A 437 -3.08 1.91 -7.82
N ASN A 438 -4.30 2.31 -7.47
CA ASN A 438 -5.31 1.40 -6.96
C ASN A 438 -5.76 0.39 -8.02
N GLU A 439 -5.93 0.80 -9.27
CA GLU A 439 -6.25 -0.11 -10.39
C GLU A 439 -5.20 -1.22 -10.56
N VAL A 440 -3.91 -0.90 -10.37
CA VAL A 440 -2.81 -1.86 -10.49
C VAL A 440 -2.61 -2.66 -9.21
N LEU A 441 -2.49 -2.00 -8.05
CA LEU A 441 -2.12 -2.64 -6.78
C LEU A 441 -3.28 -3.39 -6.14
N TYR A 442 -4.49 -2.81 -6.22
CA TYR A 442 -5.70 -3.23 -5.52
C TYR A 442 -6.85 -3.48 -6.51
N GLY A 443 -6.53 -3.96 -7.71
CA GLY A 443 -7.52 -4.35 -8.72
C GLY A 443 -8.43 -5.47 -8.23
N TYR A 444 -9.43 -5.82 -9.04
CA TYR A 444 -10.38 -6.91 -8.77
C TYR A 444 -9.72 -8.18 -8.27
N GLN A 445 -10.36 -8.86 -7.31
CA GLN A 445 -9.80 -10.04 -6.66
C GLN A 445 -9.86 -11.28 -7.54
N ASN A 446 -10.95 -11.42 -8.32
CA ASN A 446 -11.18 -12.57 -9.17
C ASN A 446 -11.29 -12.15 -10.63
N VAL A 447 -10.98 -13.10 -11.51
CA VAL A 447 -11.21 -12.99 -12.94
C VAL A 447 -11.80 -14.30 -13.44
N ALA A 448 -12.85 -14.20 -14.25
CA ALA A 448 -13.46 -15.33 -14.91
C ALA A 448 -13.29 -15.26 -16.43
N VAL A 449 -13.03 -16.41 -17.03
CA VAL A 449 -13.17 -16.60 -18.47
C VAL A 449 -14.58 -17.10 -18.76
N ILE A 450 -15.30 -16.35 -19.58
CA ILE A 450 -16.61 -16.74 -20.09
C ILE A 450 -16.45 -17.02 -21.58
N ALA A 451 -16.81 -18.22 -22.00
CA ALA A 451 -16.59 -18.71 -23.35
C ALA A 451 -17.81 -19.49 -23.85
N LYS A 452 -18.19 -19.33 -25.12
CA LYS A 452 -19.35 -19.99 -25.73
C LYS A 452 -18.91 -20.99 -26.80
N LYS A 453 -19.50 -22.18 -26.83
CA LYS A 453 -19.17 -23.20 -27.85
C LYS A 453 -19.83 -22.90 -29.20
#